data_AF-A0A959YQI7-F1
#
_entry.id   AF-A0A959YQI7-F1
#
_cell.length_a   1.000
_cell.length_b   1.000
_cell.length_c   1.000
_cell.angle_alpha   90.00
_cell.angle_beta   90.00
_cell.angle_gamma   90.00
#
_symmetry.space_group_name_H-M   'P 1'
#
loop_
_entity.id
_entity.type
_entity.pdbx_description
1 polymer ?
#
loop_
_entity_poly.entity_id
_entity_poly.type
_entity_poly.pdbx_seq_one_letter_code
_entity_poly.pdbx_strand_id
1 'polypeptide(L)'
;NKIIFHLGNIKPFKDFNLIFGNKTVFRQTKVAPNELETPEYTLFNMAMSAKVKQLNLNLSANNIFDRKYLDHLSRFRSYDIISPGLNITFSVSVPIEIK
;
A
#
# COMPACT_ATOMS: atom_id res chain seq x y z
N ASN A 1 0.10 -2.17 -10.35
CA ASN A 1 -0.26 -3.60 -10.54
C ASN A 1 -0.01 -4.37 -9.25
N LYS A 2 -0.65 -5.52 -9.06
CA LYS A 2 -0.42 -6.38 -7.88
C LYS A 2 -0.25 -7.83 -8.34
N ILE A 3 0.64 -8.55 -7.68
CA ILE A 3 0.87 -9.99 -7.81
C ILE A 3 0.57 -10.60 -6.44
N ILE A 4 -0.19 -11.69 -6.44
CA ILE A 4 -0.61 -12.39 -5.22
C ILE A 4 -0.12 -13.83 -5.32
N PHE A 5 0.64 -14.26 -4.32
CA PHE A 5 1.05 -15.63 -4.12
C PHE A 5 0.15 -16.23 -3.04
N HIS A 6 -0.63 -17.24 -3.42
CA HIS A 6 -1.42 -18.05 -2.49
C HIS A 6 -0.58 -19.25 -2.06
N LEU A 7 -0.03 -19.21 -0.85
CA LEU A 7 0.85 -20.26 -0.34
C LEU A 7 0.09 -21.33 0.46
N GLY A 8 -1.22 -21.16 0.66
CA GLY A 8 -2.07 -22.14 1.32
C GLY A 8 -1.75 -22.29 2.81
N ASN A 9 -1.66 -23.52 3.30
CA ASN A 9 -1.53 -23.80 4.73
C ASN A 9 -0.07 -24.06 5.12
N ILE A 10 0.51 -23.15 5.91
CA ILE A 10 1.86 -23.24 6.47
C ILE A 10 1.74 -23.20 7.99
N LYS A 11 1.73 -24.34 8.67
CA LYS A 11 1.53 -24.41 10.14
C LYS A 11 2.44 -23.40 10.87
N PRO A 12 1.91 -22.54 11.79
CA PRO A 12 0.54 -22.51 12.32
C PRO A 12 -0.49 -21.70 11.50
N PHE A 13 -0.09 -21.11 10.37
CA PHE A 13 -0.89 -20.25 9.52
C PHE A 13 -1.72 -21.05 8.51
N LYS A 14 -3.00 -20.69 8.37
CA LYS A 14 -3.89 -21.13 7.29
C LYS A 14 -4.08 -19.99 6.29
N ASP A 15 -4.35 -20.32 5.03
CA ASP A 15 -4.58 -19.36 3.95
C ASP A 15 -3.50 -18.24 3.90
N PHE A 16 -2.23 -18.61 3.99
CA PHE A 16 -1.12 -17.67 3.95
C PHE A 16 -0.98 -17.08 2.53
N ASN A 17 -1.01 -15.75 2.43
CA ASN A 17 -0.86 -15.03 1.17
C ASN A 17 0.29 -14.02 1.27
N LEU A 18 1.07 -13.90 0.20
CA LEU A 18 2.03 -12.82 0.00
C LEU A 18 1.57 -11.98 -1.19
N ILE A 19 1.53 -10.67 -1.00
CA ILE A 19 1.05 -9.71 -1.98
C ILE A 19 2.18 -8.72 -2.24
N PHE A 20 2.55 -8.56 -3.50
CA PHE A 20 3.47 -7.51 -3.94
C PHE A 20 2.74 -6.60 -4.91
N GLY A 21 2.93 -5.30 -4.77
CA GLY A 21 2.29 -4.33 -5.64
C GLY A 21 3.20 -3.18 -5.97
N ASN A 22 2.99 -2.60 -7.14
CA ASN A 22 3.61 -1.34 -7.53
C ASN A 22 2.53 -0.33 -7.94
N LYS A 23 2.79 0.95 -7.67
CA LYS A 23 2.03 2.08 -8.21
C LYS A 23 3.02 2.99 -8.93
N THR A 24 2.91 3.05 -10.25
CA THR A 24 3.69 3.99 -11.07
C THR A 24 2.76 5.10 -11.54
N VAL A 25 3.16 6.33 -11.27
CA VAL A 25 2.52 7.56 -11.75
C VAL A 25 3.52 8.21 -12.69
N PHE A 26 3.13 8.37 -13.94
CA PHE A 26 3.96 9.04 -14.95
C PHE A 26 3.97 10.55 -14.73
N ARG A 27 4.97 11.21 -15.32
CA ARG A 27 5.11 12.67 -15.25
C ARG A 27 3.85 13.35 -15.78
N GLN A 28 3.32 14.31 -15.02
CA GLN A 28 2.13 15.07 -15.38
C GLN A 28 2.55 16.50 -15.71
N THR A 29 2.56 16.82 -17.00
CA THR A 29 2.95 18.13 -17.53
C THR A 29 1.76 18.96 -17.98
N LYS A 30 0.57 18.35 -18.10
CA LYS A 30 -0.66 19.06 -18.46
C LYS A 30 -1.30 19.63 -17.20
N VAL A 31 -0.91 20.85 -16.85
CA VAL A 31 -1.34 21.56 -15.63
C VAL A 31 -2.09 22.84 -15.97
N ALA A 32 -2.99 23.29 -15.09
CA ALA A 32 -3.67 24.57 -15.26
C ALA A 32 -2.71 25.76 -14.97
N PRO A 33 -3.04 27.00 -15.38
CA PRO A 33 -2.28 28.17 -14.95
C PRO A 33 -2.18 28.22 -13.42
N ASN A 34 -0.96 28.43 -12.90
CA ASN A 34 -0.60 28.42 -11.47
C ASN A 34 -0.59 27.04 -10.78
N GLU A 35 -0.62 25.93 -11.53
CA GLU A 35 -0.35 24.59 -10.99
C GLU A 35 1.07 24.13 -11.29
N LEU A 36 1.67 23.36 -10.38
CA LEU A 36 3.01 22.79 -10.53
C LEU A 36 2.95 21.44 -11.26
N GLU A 37 3.88 21.22 -12.19
CA GLU A 37 4.08 19.89 -12.80
C GLU A 37 4.39 18.83 -11.73
N THR A 38 3.97 17.59 -11.99
CA THR A 38 4.27 16.46 -11.09
C THR A 38 5.30 15.54 -11.72
N PRO A 39 6.47 15.34 -11.06
CA PRO A 39 7.43 14.36 -11.53
C PRO A 39 6.87 12.95 -11.41
N GLU A 40 7.38 12.05 -12.24
CA GLU A 40 7.04 10.63 -12.16
C GLU A 40 7.54 9.99 -10.86
N TYR A 41 6.76 9.04 -10.36
CA TYR A 41 7.18 8.21 -9.24
C TYR A 41 6.60 6.81 -9.32
N THR A 42 7.37 5.86 -8.82
CA THR A 42 7.01 4.47 -8.61
C THR A 42 7.15 4.14 -7.14
N LEU A 43 6.08 3.63 -6.55
CA LEU A 43 6.03 3.11 -5.19
C LEU A 43 5.90 1.59 -5.25
N PHE A 44 6.59 0.91 -4.34
CA PHE A 44 6.46 -0.52 -4.14
C PHE A 44 5.81 -0.77 -2.78
N ASN A 45 4.90 -1.74 -2.75
CA ASN A 45 4.09 -2.09 -1.61
C ASN A 45 4.14 -3.60 -1.44
N MET A 46 4.08 -4.05 -0.20
CA MET A 46 4.05 -5.46 0.15
C MET A 46 3.00 -5.68 1.23
N ALA A 47 2.32 -6.82 1.19
CA ALA A 47 1.46 -7.26 2.26
C ALA A 47 1.53 -8.78 2.43
N MET A 48 1.24 -9.24 3.63
CA MET A 48 1.02 -10.63 3.93
C MET A 48 -0.25 -10.77 4.77
N SER A 49 -1.02 -11.81 4.49
CA SER A 49 -2.22 -12.12 5.25
C SER A 49 -2.29 -13.60 5.57
N ALA A 50 -2.84 -13.92 6.73
CA ALA A 50 -2.89 -15.28 7.24
C ALA A 50 -4.06 -15.44 8.22
N LYS A 51 -4.58 -16.67 8.34
CA LYS A 51 -5.50 -17.05 9.39
C LYS A 51 -4.76 -17.84 10.47
N VAL A 52 -4.91 -17.44 11.72
CA VAL A 52 -4.39 -18.18 12.89
C VAL A 52 -5.55 -18.43 13.83
N LYS A 53 -5.93 -19.70 13.98
CA LYS A 53 -7.15 -20.10 14.71
C LYS A 53 -8.38 -19.37 14.13
N GLN A 54 -9.03 -18.51 14.92
CA GLN A 54 -10.18 -17.68 14.53
C GLN A 54 -9.77 -16.25 14.14
N LEU A 55 -8.48 -15.92 14.14
CA LEU A 55 -7.98 -14.57 13.87
C LEU A 55 -7.53 -14.45 12.42
N ASN A 56 -7.90 -13.35 11.78
CA ASN A 56 -7.31 -12.89 10.53
C ASN A 56 -6.17 -11.92 10.88
N LEU A 57 -4.94 -12.26 10.49
CA LEU A 57 -3.77 -11.42 10.62
C LEU A 57 -3.44 -10.82 9.26
N ASN A 58 -3.12 -9.53 9.24
CA ASN A 58 -2.60 -8.88 8.05
C ASN A 58 -1.50 -7.88 8.45
N LEU A 59 -0.39 -7.93 7.74
CA LEU A 59 0.73 -7.01 7.85
C LEU A 59 0.99 -6.44 6.47
N SER A 60 1.03 -5.12 6.36
CA SER A 60 1.30 -4.45 5.09
C SER A 60 2.28 -3.32 5.28
N ALA A 61 3.10 -3.10 4.26
CA ALA A 61 4.00 -1.98 4.15
C ALA A 61 3.75 -1.30 2.79
N ASN A 62 3.32 -0.04 2.83
CA ASN A 62 3.22 0.80 1.64
C ASN A 62 4.46 1.67 1.53
N ASN A 63 4.92 1.89 0.30
CA ASN A 63 6.14 2.63 0.01
C ASN A 63 7.37 2.03 0.74
N ILE A 64 7.66 0.75 0.47
CA ILE A 64 8.69 -0.04 1.18
C ILE A 64 10.12 0.53 1.06
N PHE A 65 10.36 1.40 0.08
CA PHE A 65 11.65 2.06 -0.13
C PHE A 65 11.69 3.50 0.41
N ASP A 66 10.69 3.91 1.19
CA ASP A 66 10.56 5.24 1.80
C ASP A 66 10.78 6.39 0.79
N ARG A 67 10.24 6.24 -0.42
CA ARG A 67 10.40 7.24 -1.46
C ARG A 67 9.64 8.51 -1.07
N LYS A 68 10.30 9.66 -1.13
CA LYS A 68 9.64 10.97 -1.06
C LYS A 68 8.91 11.25 -2.37
N TYR A 69 7.63 11.59 -2.30
CA TYR A 69 6.82 11.93 -3.47
C TYR A 69 5.76 12.97 -3.08
N LEU A 70 5.29 13.69 -4.10
CA LEU A 70 4.15 14.60 -4.00
C LEU A 70 3.09 14.09 -4.96
N ASP A 71 1.98 13.59 -4.44
CA ASP A 71 0.83 13.26 -5.26
C ASP A 71 0.31 14.54 -5.96
N HIS A 72 -0.03 14.43 -7.24
CA HIS A 72 -0.56 15.56 -8.01
C HIS A 72 -1.88 16.05 -7.40
N LEU A 73 -2.70 15.13 -6.87
CA LEU A 73 -4.01 15.42 -6.30
C LEU A 73 -3.94 15.83 -4.82
N SER A 74 -2.75 15.93 -4.23
CA SER A 74 -2.60 16.36 -2.84
C SER A 74 -2.99 17.83 -2.71
N ARG A 75 -4.00 18.12 -1.88
CA ARG A 75 -4.37 19.50 -1.51
C ARG A 75 -3.23 20.24 -0.81
N PHE A 76 -2.30 19.52 -0.21
CA PHE A 76 -1.16 20.10 0.50
C PHE A 76 0.07 20.30 -0.39
N ARG A 77 -0.04 19.99 -1.69
CA ARG A 77 1.07 20.12 -2.65
C ARG A 77 1.60 21.55 -2.75
N SER A 78 0.72 22.56 -2.70
CA SER A 78 1.10 23.97 -2.75
C SER A 78 1.95 24.42 -1.56
N TYR A 79 2.00 23.61 -0.50
CA TYR A 79 2.82 23.84 0.69
C TYR A 79 4.04 22.91 0.75
N ASP A 80 4.35 22.20 -0.36
CA ASP A 80 5.44 21.21 -0.47
C ASP A 80 5.40 20.12 0.61
N ILE A 81 4.20 19.83 1.14
CA ILE A 81 4.02 18.76 2.11
C ILE A 81 4.03 17.43 1.38
N ILE A 82 5.12 16.68 1.56
CA ILE A 82 5.31 15.36 0.99
C ILE A 82 4.20 14.39 1.41
N SER A 83 3.84 13.50 0.50
CA SER A 83 2.94 12.40 0.79
C SER A 83 3.61 11.38 1.75
N PRO A 84 2.83 10.53 2.44
CA PRO A 84 3.38 9.60 3.43
C PRO A 84 4.50 8.72 2.87
N GLY A 85 5.61 8.64 3.61
CA GLY A 85 6.75 7.77 3.34
C GLY A 85 6.42 6.29 3.57
N LEU A 86 7.36 5.53 4.13
CA LEU A 86 7.11 4.16 4.57
C LEU A 86 5.96 4.12 5.57
N ASN A 87 4.90 3.37 5.25
CA ASN A 87 3.76 3.17 6.11
C ASN A 87 3.55 1.69 6.39
N ILE A 88 3.75 1.27 7.64
CA ILE A 88 3.57 -0.12 8.08
C ILE A 88 2.27 -0.21 8.88
N THR A 89 1.39 -1.13 8.48
CA THR A 89 0.12 -1.41 9.15
C THR A 89 0.04 -2.86 9.54
N PHE A 90 -0.20 -3.13 10.82
CA PHE A 90 -0.55 -4.43 11.34
C PHE A 90 -2.00 -4.44 11.80
N SER A 91 -2.76 -5.46 11.43
CA SER A 91 -4.17 -5.60 11.77
C SER A 91 -4.50 -7.02 12.19
N VAL A 92 -5.31 -7.12 13.25
CA VAL A 92 -5.93 -8.36 13.71
C VAL A 92 -7.43 -8.18 13.62
N SER A 93 -8.12 -9.11 12.96
CA SER A 93 -9.57 -9.10 12.82
C SER A 93 -10.15 -10.42 13.32
N VAL A 94 -11.24 -10.32 14.08
CA VAL A 94 -12.05 -11.47 14.54
C VAL A 94 -13.34 -11.46 13.72
N PRO A 95 -13.55 -12.43 12.81
CA PRO A 95 -14.82 -12.56 12.11
C PRO A 95 -15.87 -13.07 13.10
N ILE A 96 -16.99 -12.35 13.20
CA ILE A 96 -18.16 -12.75 13.98
C ILE A 96 -19.24 -13.18 13.00
N GLU A 97 -19.61 -14.45 13.03
CA GLU A 97 -20.77 -14.97 12.31
C GLU A 97 -21.97 -14.94 13.26
N ILE A 98 -22.94 -14.07 12.97
CA ILE A 98 -24.22 -14.03 13.67
C ILE A 98 -25.15 -14.99 12.93
N LYS A 99 -25.68 -15.99 13.64
CA LYS A 99 -26.69 -16.93 13.13
C LYS A 99 -28.09 -16.32 13.19
#